data_AF-A0AAJ6J9K7-F1
#
_entry.id   AF-A0AAJ6J9K7-F1
#
_cell.length_a   1.000
_cell.length_b   1.000
_cell.length_c   1.000
_cell.angle_alpha   90.00
_cell.angle_beta   90.00
_cell.angle_gamma   90.00
#
_symmetry.space_group_name_H-M   'P 1'
#
loop_
_entity.id
_entity.type
_entity.pdbx_description
1 polymer ?
#
loop_
_entity_poly.entity_id
_entity_poly.type
_entity_poly.pdbx_seq_one_letter_code
_entity_poly.pdbx_strand_id
1 'polypeptide(L)' 'MGYERLHPPKYWRMRAEEFRTKADHCEHSAVREWLRQVARNYEELAQRAENIRTANDLAEQRRSTLSQSK' A
#
# COMPACT_ATOMS: atom_id res chain seq x y z
N MET A 1 -2.01 -4.65 12.46
CA MET A 1 -1.85 -3.21 12.66
C MET A 1 -2.67 -2.54 11.56
N GLY A 2 -3.77 -1.84 11.85
CA GLY A 2 -4.73 -1.36 10.84
C GLY A 2 -4.31 -0.14 10.02
N TYR A 3 -3.01 0.14 9.91
CA TYR A 3 -2.51 1.35 9.27
C TYR A 3 -2.76 1.35 7.76
N GLU A 4 -2.81 0.18 7.11
CA GLU A 4 -3.13 0.04 5.69
C GLU A 4 -4.51 0.62 5.29
N ARG A 5 -5.41 0.84 6.26
CA ARG A 5 -6.73 1.46 6.04
C ARG A 5 -6.73 2.99 6.20
N LEU A 6 -5.67 3.58 6.75
CA LEU A 6 -5.61 5.03 7.02
C LEU A 6 -5.31 5.85 5.77
N HIS A 7 -4.56 5.27 4.82
CA HIS A 7 -4.17 5.95 3.60
C HIS A 7 -4.46 5.10 2.36
N PRO A 8 -4.79 5.73 1.22
CA PRO A 8 -5.02 5.01 -0.02
C PRO A 8 -3.76 4.31 -0.50
N PRO A 9 -3.86 3.20 -1.26
CA PRO A 9 -2.70 2.47 -1.80
C PRO A 9 -1.69 3.36 -2.52
N LYS A 10 -2.17 4.39 -3.23
CA LYS A 10 -1.34 5.39 -3.91
C LYS A 10 -0.38 6.13 -2.98
N TYR A 11 -0.82 6.48 -1.77
CA TYR A 11 0.03 7.15 -0.78
C TYR A 11 1.22 6.26 -0.38
N TRP A 12 0.93 4.99 -0.11
CA TRP A 12 1.96 4.02 0.29
C TRP A 12 2.96 3.76 -0.85
N ARG A 13 2.52 3.68 -2.10
CA ARG A 13 3.39 3.58 -3.28
C ARG A 13 4.31 4.79 -3.43
N MET A 14 3.76 6.00 -3.32
CA MET A 14 4.54 7.24 -3.37
C MET A 14 5.63 7.27 -2.30
N ARG A 15 5.30 6.87 -1.06
CA ARG A 15 6.29 6.79 0.02
C ARG A 15 7.35 5.72 -0.27
N ALA A 16 6.98 4.54 -0.76
CA ALA A 16 7.94 3.52 -1.14
C ALA A 16 8.95 4.04 -2.17
N GLU A 17 8.48 4.79 -3.18
CA GLU A 17 9.32 5.39 -4.21
C GLU A 17 10.26 6.47 -3.64
N GLU A 18 9.78 7.36 -2.76
CA GLU A 18 10.64 8.35 -2.09
C GLU A 18 11.79 7.70 -1.33
N PHE A 19 11.53 6.58 -0.64
CA PHE A 19 12.56 5.84 0.10
C PHE A 19 13.52 5.07 -0.83
N ARG A 20 13.06 4.60 -2.00
CA ARG A 20 13.93 4.05 -3.04
C ARG A 20 14.91 5.09 -3.56
N THR A 21 14.40 6.25 -3.97
CA THR A 21 15.23 7.36 -4.45
C THR A 21 16.25 7.77 -3.39
N LYS A 22 15.83 7.91 -2.13
CA LYS A 22 16.77 8.20 -1.02
C LYS A 22 17.84 7.12 -0.85
N ALA A 23 17.48 5.85 -1.03
CA ALA A 23 18.44 4.76 -0.94
C ALA A 23 19.46 4.80 -2.09
N ASP A 24 19.03 5.15 -3.30
CA ASP A 24 19.88 5.19 -4.48
C ASP A 24 20.91 6.34 -4.41
N HIS A 25 20.56 7.45 -3.76
CA HIS A 25 21.48 8.55 -3.47
C HIS A 25 22.32 8.35 -2.18
N CYS A 26 22.17 7.22 -1.48
CA CYS A 26 22.85 6.99 -0.21
C CYS A 26 24.22 6.30 -0.40
N GLU A 27 25.29 7.01 -0.02
CA GLU A 27 26.66 6.52 -0.06
C GLU A 27 26.93 5.46 1.03
N HIS A 28 26.25 5.58 2.17
CA HIS A 28 26.44 4.68 3.32
C HIS A 28 25.65 3.37 3.13
N SER A 29 26.37 2.26 2.92
CA SER A 29 25.78 0.95 2.58
C SER A 29 24.71 0.46 3.56
N ALA A 30 24.97 0.55 4.86
CA ALA A 30 24.02 0.15 5.91
C ALA A 30 22.72 0.97 5.89
N VAL A 31 22.83 2.29 5.69
CA VAL A 31 21.66 3.19 5.62
C VAL A 31 20.88 2.95 4.32
N ARG A 32 21.56 2.72 3.20
CA ARG A 32 20.94 2.34 1.94
C ARG A 32 20.11 1.06 2.07
N GLU A 33 20.65 0.04 2.73
CA GLU A 33 19.94 -1.22 2.94
C GLU A 33 18.71 -1.04 3.83
N TRP A 34 18.84 -0.25 4.89
CA TRP A 34 17.72 0.12 5.76
C TRP A 34 16.63 0.89 4.99
N LEU A 35 17.00 1.88 4.18
CA LEU A 35 16.05 2.64 3.34
C LEU A 35 15.33 1.73 2.33
N ARG A 36 16.04 0.77 1.73
CA ARG A 36 15.44 -0.25 0.85
C ARG A 36 14.45 -1.14 1.61
N GLN A 37 14.75 -1.53 2.85
CA GLN A 37 13.81 -2.27 3.69
C GLN A 37 12.56 -1.45 4.00
N VAL A 38 12.71 -0.17 4.32
CA VAL A 38 11.59 0.74 4.57
C VAL A 38 10.73 0.88 3.30
N ALA A 39 11.33 1.03 2.12
CA ALA A 39 10.61 1.07 0.87
C ALA A 39 9.78 -0.21 0.61
N ARG A 40 10.37 -1.39 0.86
CA ARG A 40 9.65 -2.68 0.75
C ARG A 40 8.44 -2.74 1.69
N ASN A 41 8.62 -2.31 2.94
CA ASN A 41 7.52 -2.30 3.92
C ASN A 41 6.36 -1.40 3.45
N TYR A 42 6.66 -0.24 2.85
CA TYR A 42 5.63 0.64 2.29
C TYR A 42 4.92 0.01 1.09
N GLU A 43 5.62 -0.74 0.25
CA GLU A 43 4.99 -1.43 -0.88
C GLU A 43 4.09 -2.59 -0.43
N GLU A 44 4.48 -3.32 0.62
CA GLU A 44 3.60 -4.28 1.27
C GLU A 44 2.33 -3.62 1.84
N LEU A 45 2.46 -2.45 2.46
CA LEU A 45 1.30 -1.67 2.93
C LEU A 45 0.40 -1.25 1.78
N ALA A 46 0.98 -0.83 0.65
CA ALA A 46 0.22 -0.50 -0.55
C ALA A 46 -0.59 -1.72 -1.06
N GLN A 47 0.05 -2.88 -1.14
CA GLN A 47 -0.59 -4.10 -1.60
C GLN A 47 -1.73 -4.53 -0.66
N ARG A 48 -1.50 -4.47 0.65
CA ARG A 48 -2.53 -4.78 1.65
C ARG A 48 -3.71 -3.81 1.58
N ALA A 49 -3.44 -2.52 1.42
CA ALA A 49 -4.48 -1.50 1.26
C ALA A 49 -5.31 -1.74 0.00
N GLU A 50 -4.68 -2.14 -1.11
CA GLU A 50 -5.36 -2.45 -2.37
C GLU A 50 -6.24 -3.69 -2.27
N ASN A 51 -5.74 -4.74 -1.60
CA ASN A 51 -6.51 -5.95 -1.35
C ASN A 51 -7.75 -5.67 -0.49
N ILE A 52 -7.62 -4.84 0.56
CA ILE A 52 -8.75 -4.45 1.42
C ILE A 52 -9.77 -3.63 0.63
N ARG A 53 -9.32 -2.67 -0.17
CA ARG A 53 -10.21 -1.87 -1.03
C ARG A 53 -10.97 -2.76 -2.01
N THR A 54 -10.26 -3.64 -2.71
CA THR A 54 -10.86 -4.58 -3.67
C THR A 54 -11.89 -5.49 -3.00
N ALA A 55 -11.59 -6.00 -1.80
CA ALA A 55 -12.52 -6.83 -1.04
C ALA A 55 -13.79 -6.05 -0.61
N ASN A 56 -13.65 -4.78 -0.22
CA ASN A 56 -14.78 -3.91 0.10
C ASN A 56 -15.63 -3.60 -1.13
N ASP A 57 -15.00 -3.22 -2.24
CA ASP A 57 -15.69 -2.90 -3.50
C ASP A 57 -16.49 -4.13 -3.98
N LEU A 58 -15.92 -5.34 -3.92
CA LEU A 58 -16.61 -6.59 -4.24
C LEU A 58 -17.78 -6.89 -3.29
N ALA A 59 -17.63 -6.61 -2.00
CA ALA A 59 -18.70 -6.79 -1.01
C ALA A 59 -19.86 -5.80 -1.24
N GLU A 60 -19.56 -4.56 -1.60
CA GLU A 60 -20.57 -3.56 -2.00
C GLU A 60 -21.29 -3.96 -3.28
N GLN A 61 -20.56 -4.41 -4.30
CA GLN A 61 -21.15 -4.84 -5.56
C GLN A 61 -22.10 -6.02 -5.37
N ARG A 62 -21.73 -7.02 -4.54
CA ARG A 62 -22.64 -8.12 -4.17
C ARG A 62 -23.89 -7.62 -3.47
N ARG A 63 -23.79 -6.70 -2.50
CA ARG A 63 -24.95 -6.12 -1.81
C ARG A 63 -25.88 -5.37 -2.77
N SER A 64 -25.33 -4.59 -3.70
CA SER A 64 -26.13 -3.88 -4.71
C SER A 64 -26.84 -4.84 -5.66
N THR A 65 -26.18 -5.92 -6.10
CA THR A 65 -26.83 -6.95 -6.95
C THR A 65 -27.97 -7.67 -6.23
N LEU A 66 -27.80 -8.01 -4.96
CA LEU A 66 -28.85 -8.63 -4.13
C LEU A 66 -30.03 -7.68 -3.87
N SER A 67 -29.79 -6.37 -3.82
CA SER A 67 -30.83 -5.36 -3.61
C SER A 67 -31.64 -5.03 -4.85
N GLN A 68 -31.15 -5.31 -6.07
CA GLN A 68 -31.86 -5.05 -7.33
C GLN A 68 -32.70 -6.24 -7.82
N SER A 69 -32.54 -7.44 -7.24
CA SER A 69 -33.36 -8.62 -7.54
C SER A 69 -34.60 -8.77 -6.65
N LYS A 70 -35.08 -7.68 -6.03
CA LYS A 70 -36.24 -7.68 -5.14
C LYS A 70 -37.21 -6.57 -5.54
#